data_AF-A0A497MRE8-F1
#
_entry.id   AF-A0A497MRE8-F1
#
_cell.length_a   1.000
_cell.length_b   1.000
_cell.length_c   1.000
_cell.angle_alpha   90.00
_cell.angle_beta   90.00
_cell.angle_gamma   90.00
#
_symmetry.space_group_name_H-M   'P 1'
#
loop_
_entity.id
_entity.type
_entity.pdbx_description
1 polymer ?
#
loop_
_entity_poly.entity_id
_entity_poly.type
_entity_poly.pdbx_seq_one_letter_code
_entity_poly.pdbx_strand_id
1 'polypeptide(L)'
;RISEEDALKMGLVNKVVPSAELRDAARELAKKLADGPPIALRLIKQALNYASLVPIDVGTWLEAGFFGVLFSTKDMREGIEAFMSKRTPEFKGE
;
A
#
# COMPACT_ATOMS: atom_id res chain seq x y z
N ARG A 1 6.17 29.48 -1.20
CA ARG A 1 5.20 28.86 -2.15
C ARG A 1 6.02 28.13 -3.20
N ILE A 2 5.61 26.94 -3.60
CA ILE A 2 6.26 26.13 -4.65
C ILE A 2 5.23 25.84 -5.75
N SER A 3 5.69 25.60 -6.97
CA SER A 3 4.81 25.18 -8.07
C SER A 3 4.41 23.70 -7.91
N GLU A 4 3.34 23.29 -8.59
CA GLU A 4 2.89 21.91 -8.67
C GLU A 4 3.93 20.98 -9.31
N GLU A 5 4.67 21.46 -10.31
CA GLU A 5 5.73 20.71 -10.99
C GLU A 5 6.92 20.48 -10.05
N ASP A 6 7.32 21.51 -9.30
CA ASP A 6 8.41 21.40 -8.34
C ASP A 6 8.02 20.47 -7.17
N ALA A 7 6.77 20.58 -6.68
CA ALA A 7 6.26 19.69 -5.64
C ALA A 7 6.29 18.22 -6.07
N LEU A 8 5.95 17.93 -7.33
CA LEU A 8 6.02 16.58 -7.89
C LEU A 8 7.46 16.09 -8.04
N LYS A 9 8.36 16.93 -8.56
CA LYS A 9 9.80 16.59 -8.72
C LYS A 9 10.49 16.32 -7.38
N MET A 10 10.09 17.03 -6.32
CA MET A 10 10.60 16.82 -4.96
C MET A 10 10.02 15.60 -4.25
N GLY A 11 8.98 14.96 -4.82
CA GLY A 11 8.28 13.83 -4.19
C GLY A 11 7.36 14.23 -3.05
N LEU A 12 7.02 15.53 -2.91
CA LEU A 12 6.07 16.01 -1.90
C LEU A 12 4.64 15.56 -2.22
N VAL A 13 4.31 15.45 -3.51
CA VAL A 13 3.04 14.93 -4.01
C VAL A 13 3.30 13.78 -4.98
N ASN A 14 2.42 12.78 -5.02
CA ASN A 14 2.58 11.61 -5.88
C ASN A 14 2.01 11.80 -7.30
N LYS A 15 1.06 12.72 -7.49
CA LYS A 15 0.37 12.97 -8.76
C LYS A 15 -0.18 14.38 -8.81
N VAL A 16 -0.12 15.02 -9.98
CA VAL A 16 -0.75 16.32 -10.27
C VAL A 16 -1.84 16.08 -11.31
N VAL A 17 -3.02 16.66 -11.09
CA VAL A 17 -4.19 16.53 -11.98
C VAL A 17 -4.91 17.88 -12.07
N PRO A 18 -5.72 18.14 -13.13
CA PRO A 18 -6.59 19.30 -13.18
C PRO A 18 -7.50 19.39 -11.94
N SER A 19 -7.77 20.61 -11.48
CA SER A 19 -8.52 20.82 -10.23
C SER A 19 -9.90 20.15 -10.23
N ALA A 20 -10.59 20.11 -11.38
CA ALA A 20 -11.89 19.46 -11.53
C ALA A 20 -11.84 17.94 -11.31
N GLU A 21 -10.69 17.30 -11.58
CA GLU A 21 -10.50 15.84 -11.49
C GLU A 21 -9.93 15.40 -10.14
N LEU A 22 -9.50 16.34 -9.28
CA LEU A 22 -8.81 16.04 -8.03
C LEU A 22 -9.58 15.05 -7.15
N ARG A 23 -10.91 15.25 -7.03
CA ARG A 23 -11.74 14.38 -6.18
C ARG A 23 -11.84 12.97 -6.74
N ASP A 24 -11.93 12.83 -8.05
CA ASP A 24 -12.09 11.53 -8.70
C ASP A 24 -10.77 10.77 -8.69
N ALA A 25 -9.65 11.44 -8.97
CA ALA A 25 -8.31 10.85 -8.84
C ALA A 25 -8.01 10.39 -7.40
N ALA A 26 -8.40 11.18 -6.39
CA ALA A 26 -8.23 10.79 -4.98
C ALA A 26 -9.11 9.58 -4.61
N ARG A 27 -10.36 9.54 -5.09
CA ARG A 27 -11.25 8.39 -4.86
C ARG A 27 -10.78 7.13 -5.57
N GLU A 28 -10.24 7.24 -6.78
CA GLU A 28 -9.69 6.11 -7.52
C GLU A 28 -8.55 5.45 -6.72
N LEU A 29 -7.63 6.25 -6.19
CA LEU A 29 -6.55 5.75 -5.33
C LEU A 29 -7.11 5.12 -4.04
N ALA A 30 -8.06 5.78 -3.38
CA ALA A 30 -8.69 5.24 -2.17
C ALA A 30 -9.40 3.91 -2.44
N LYS A 31 -10.10 3.80 -3.57
CA LYS A 31 -10.77 2.57 -3.98
C LYS A 31 -9.76 1.44 -4.24
N LYS A 32 -8.66 1.73 -4.95
CA LYS A 32 -7.59 0.74 -5.17
C LYS A 32 -7.01 0.20 -3.86
N LEU A 33 -6.89 1.04 -2.84
CA LEU A 33 -6.43 0.62 -1.50
C LEU A 33 -7.53 -0.16 -0.76
N ALA A 34 -8.80 0.27 -0.87
CA ALA A 34 -9.93 -0.41 -0.24
C ALA A 34 -10.21 -1.80 -0.83
N ASP A 35 -9.95 -1.98 -2.12
CA ASP A 35 -10.06 -3.26 -2.84
C ASP A 35 -8.86 -4.18 -2.57
N GLY A 36 -7.87 -3.76 -1.76
CA GLY A 36 -6.70 -4.54 -1.40
C GLY A 36 -6.82 -5.29 -0.06
N PRO A 37 -5.84 -6.13 0.30
CA PRO A 37 -5.84 -6.92 1.53
C PRO A 37 -5.67 -6.04 2.77
N PRO A 38 -6.70 -5.86 3.62
CA PRO A 38 -6.67 -4.86 4.70
C PRO A 38 -5.56 -5.10 5.75
N ILE A 39 -5.33 -6.36 6.12
CA ILE A 39 -4.30 -6.71 7.11
C ILE A 39 -2.90 -6.42 6.57
N ALA A 40 -2.63 -6.78 5.31
CA ALA A 40 -1.35 -6.51 4.66
C ALA A 40 -1.11 -5.00 4.51
N LEU A 41 -2.09 -4.23 4.05
CA LEU A 41 -1.95 -2.77 3.92
C LEU A 41 -1.65 -2.10 5.26
N ARG A 42 -2.26 -2.59 6.36
CA ARG A 42 -1.96 -2.11 7.72
C ARG A 42 -0.51 -2.39 8.12
N LEU A 43 -0.04 -3.62 7.93
CA LEU A 43 1.32 -4.02 8.30
C LEU A 43 2.37 -3.31 7.43
N ILE A 44 2.11 -3.15 6.12
CA ILE A 44 2.97 -2.38 5.20
C ILE A 44 3.10 -0.94 5.69
N LYS A 45 1.99 -0.28 6.05
CA LYS A 45 2.02 1.09 6.59
C LYS A 45 2.82 1.18 7.89
N GLN A 46 2.70 0.19 8.77
CA GLN A 46 3.50 0.13 9.99
C GLN A 46 4.99 -0.04 9.68
N ALA A 47 5.36 -0.96 8.78
CA ALA A 47 6.74 -1.16 8.35
C ALA A 47 7.35 0.14 7.80
N LEU A 48 6.65 0.84 6.91
CA LEU A 48 7.10 2.10 6.34
C LEU A 48 7.31 3.21 7.38
N ASN A 49 6.42 3.30 8.37
CA ASN A 49 6.56 4.27 9.45
C ASN A 49 7.83 4.01 10.29
N TYR A 50 8.22 2.74 10.47
CA TYR A 50 9.44 2.39 11.19
C TYR A 50 10.70 2.41 10.33
N ALA A 51 10.58 2.25 9.01
CA ALA A 51 11.73 2.10 8.09
C ALA A 51 12.74 3.25 8.17
N SER A 52 12.31 4.48 8.48
CA SER A 52 13.19 5.65 8.65
C SER A 52 13.69 5.86 10.08
N LEU A 53 13.17 5.10 11.05
CA LEU A 53 13.43 5.27 12.48
C LEU A 53 14.45 4.27 13.02
N VAL A 54 14.78 3.23 12.25
CA VAL A 54 15.66 2.12 12.68
C VAL A 54 16.75 1.86 11.64
N PRO A 55 17.88 1.22 12.03
CA PRO A 55 18.86 0.73 11.07
C PRO A 55 18.22 -0.23 10.06
N ILE A 56 18.72 -0.22 8.82
CA ILE A 56 18.17 -1.02 7.72
C ILE A 56 18.03 -2.51 8.04
N ASP A 57 19.00 -3.08 8.77
CA ASP A 57 18.98 -4.49 9.17
C ASP A 57 17.81 -4.79 10.12
N VAL A 58 17.52 -3.87 11.04
CA VAL A 58 16.39 -3.97 11.97
C VAL A 58 15.07 -3.80 11.23
N GLY A 59 14.99 -2.85 10.30
CA GLY A 59 13.80 -2.63 9.47
C GLY A 59 13.48 -3.85 8.61
N THR A 60 14.49 -4.45 7.99
CA THR A 60 14.34 -5.67 7.18
C THR A 60 13.89 -6.86 8.03
N TRP A 61 14.43 -7.00 9.24
CA TRP A 61 13.99 -8.05 10.17
C TRP A 61 12.54 -7.87 10.62
N LEU A 62 12.12 -6.63 10.90
CA LEU A 62 10.73 -6.29 11.23
C LEU A 62 9.79 -6.61 10.05
N GLU A 63 10.17 -6.23 8.84
CA GLU A 63 9.41 -6.53 7.61
C GLU A 63 9.23 -8.04 7.43
N ALA A 64 10.31 -8.83 7.59
CA ALA A 64 10.25 -10.29 7.51
C ALA A 64 9.28 -10.89 8.55
N GLY A 65 9.27 -10.34 9.77
CA GLY A 65 8.31 -10.72 10.81
C GLY A 65 6.86 -10.44 10.41
N PHE A 66 6.57 -9.24 9.91
CA PHE A 66 5.23 -8.89 9.41
C PHE A 66 4.81 -9.75 8.22
N PHE A 67 5.73 -10.04 7.30
CA PHE A 67 5.48 -10.92 6.17
C PHE A 67 5.12 -12.34 6.64
N GLY A 68 5.83 -12.86 7.65
CA GLY A 68 5.49 -14.14 8.29
C GLY A 68 4.08 -14.17 8.89
N VAL A 69 3.64 -13.07 9.52
CA VAL A 69 2.26 -12.96 10.04
C VAL A 69 1.24 -13.05 8.91
N LEU A 70 1.52 -12.47 7.73
CA LEU A 70 0.58 -12.50 6.61
C LEU A 70 0.30 -13.91 6.08
N PHE A 71 1.23 -14.84 6.18
CA PHE A 71 1.00 -16.25 5.80
C PHE A 71 -0.09 -16.94 6.63
N SER A 72 -0.43 -16.41 7.80
CA SER A 72 -1.52 -16.92 8.63
C SER A 72 -2.90 -16.41 8.22
N THR A 73 -2.97 -15.39 7.37
CA THR A 73 -4.24 -14.77 6.92
C THR A 73 -4.88 -15.56 5.78
N LYS A 74 -6.22 -15.53 5.72
CA LYS A 74 -6.98 -16.06 4.58
C LYS A 74 -6.77 -15.20 3.34
N ASP A 75 -6.63 -13.88 3.49
CA ASP A 75 -6.39 -12.97 2.37
C ASP A 75 -5.10 -13.31 1.59
N MET A 76 -4.05 -13.78 2.28
CA MET A 76 -2.83 -14.26 1.61
C MET A 76 -3.10 -15.49 0.74
N ARG A 77 -3.89 -16.45 1.23
CA ARG A 77 -4.26 -17.65 0.48
C ARG A 77 -5.13 -17.30 -0.73
N GLU A 78 -6.12 -16.44 -0.52
CA GLU A 78 -6.99 -15.91 -1.57
C GLU A 78 -6.20 -15.17 -2.65
N GLY A 79 -5.25 -14.32 -2.26
CA GLY A 79 -4.39 -13.61 -3.21
C GLY A 79 -3.56 -14.56 -4.09
N ILE A 80 -2.99 -15.61 -3.49
CA ILE A 80 -2.24 -16.64 -4.23
C ILE A 80 -3.17 -17.42 -5.17
N GLU A 81 -4.32 -17.88 -4.67
CA GLU A 81 -5.27 -18.65 -5.48
C GLU A 81 -5.82 -17.83 -6.63
N ALA A 82 -6.28 -16.60 -6.37
CA ALA A 82 -6.80 -15.70 -7.38
C ALA A 82 -5.77 -15.41 -8.48
N PHE A 83 -4.51 -15.21 -8.09
CA PHE A 83 -3.41 -15.03 -9.02
C PHE A 83 -3.18 -16.27 -9.90
N MET A 84 -3.12 -17.46 -9.30
CA MET A 84 -2.95 -18.73 -10.03
C MET A 84 -4.13 -19.00 -10.99
N SER A 85 -5.34 -18.67 -10.57
CA SER A 85 -6.57 -18.84 -11.35
C SER A 85 -6.89 -17.68 -12.31
N LYS A 86 -6.03 -16.64 -12.37
CA LYS A 86 -6.23 -15.43 -13.20
C LYS A 86 -7.59 -14.75 -12.98
N ARG A 87 -8.06 -14.75 -11.74
CA ARG A 87 -9.30 -14.05 -11.33
C ARG A 87 -8.95 -12.88 -10.41
N THR A 88 -9.91 -11.96 -10.25
CA THR A 88 -9.79 -10.89 -9.26
C THR A 88 -9.91 -11.48 -7.85
N PRO A 89 -9.00 -11.15 -6.91
CA PRO A 89 -9.10 -11.59 -5.52
C PRO A 89 -10.21 -10.84 -4.77
N GLU A 90 -10.82 -11.51 -3.80
CA GLU A 90 -11.78 -10.90 -2.86
C GLU A 90 -11.23 -10.91 -1.43
N PHE A 91 -10.65 -9.79 -1.01
CA PHE A 91 -10.09 -9.66 0.33
C PHE A 91 -11.15 -9.30 1.38
N LYS A 92 -11.11 -9.97 2.53
CA LYS A 92 -12.08 -9.80 3.63
C LYS A 92 -11.45 -9.32 4.93
N GLY A 93 -10.12 -9.28 5.01
CA GLY A 93 -9.41 -8.90 6.23
C GLY A 93 -9.41 -10.00 7.29
N GLU A 94 -9.31 -11.26 6.87
CA GLU A 94 -9.27 -12.47 7.70
C GLU A 94 -8.00 -13.27 7.51
#